data_AF-A0A2E2VXA0-F1
#
_entry.id   AF-A0A2E2VXA0-F1
#
_cell.length_a   1.000
_cell.length_b   1.000
_cell.length_c   1.000
_cell.angle_alpha   90.00
_cell.angle_beta   90.00
_cell.angle_gamma   90.00
#
_symmetry.space_group_name_H-M   'P 1'
#
loop_
_entity.id
_entity.type
_entity.pdbx_description
1 polymer ?
#
loop_
_entity_poly.entity_id
_entity_poly.type
_entity_poly.pdbx_seq_one_letter_code
_entity_poly.pdbx_strand_id
1 'polypeptide(L)' 'MKDNMKTNEKMEMLRFAITINLIIGLYNIFLFSYEKSFFNFIIGSLNIGVWVFFRDMKLIKAIVKKDR' A
#
# COMPACT_ATOMS: atom_id res chain seq x y z
N MET A 1 11.24 24.28 -11.36
CA MET A 1 11.18 23.01 -12.12
C MET A 1 11.73 21.81 -11.33
N LYS A 2 12.86 21.93 -10.62
CA LYS A 2 13.49 20.82 -9.87
C LYS A 2 12.63 20.22 -8.73
N ASP A 3 11.84 21.04 -8.04
CA ASP A 3 10.94 20.56 -6.96
C ASP A 3 9.74 19.72 -7.43
N ASN A 4 9.20 20.02 -8.62
CA ASN A 4 8.09 19.25 -9.19
C ASN A 4 8.53 17.83 -9.57
N MET A 5 9.77 17.68 -10.05
CA MET A 5 10.34 16.39 -10.42
C MET A 5 10.55 15.47 -9.21
N LYS A 6 11.14 15.98 -8.11
CA LYS A 6 11.30 15.22 -6.86
C LYS A 6 9.97 14.77 -6.24
N THR A 7 8.92 15.59 -6.38
CA THR A 7 7.59 15.26 -5.84
C THR A 7 6.96 14.09 -6.61
N ASN A 8 7.12 14.07 -7.94
CA ASN A 8 6.63 12.99 -8.79
C ASN A 8 7.33 11.67 -8.49
N GLU A 9 8.66 11.67 -8.34
CA GLU A 9 9.43 10.45 -7.98
C GLU A 9 8.99 9.87 -6.64
N LYS A 10 8.76 10.71 -5.63
CA LYS A 10 8.22 10.27 -4.33
C LYS A 10 6.84 9.67 -4.45
N MET A 11 5.98 10.24 -5.29
CA MET A 11 4.65 9.68 -5.53
C MET A 11 4.71 8.33 -6.25
N GLU A 12 5.61 8.16 -7.21
CA GLU A 12 5.81 6.87 -7.89
C GLU A 12 6.35 5.80 -6.93
N MET A 13 7.35 6.14 -6.11
CA MET A 13 7.85 5.24 -5.07
C MET A 13 6.73 4.82 -4.09
N LEU A 14 5.84 5.75 -3.74
CA LEU A 14 4.71 5.46 -2.89
C LEU A 14 3.66 4.56 -3.58
N ARG A 15 3.36 4.79 -4.87
CA ARG A 15 2.50 3.89 -5.67
C ARG A 15 3.08 2.48 -5.69
N PHE A 16 4.39 2.39 -5.88
CA PHE A 16 5.10 1.12 -5.89
C PHE A 16 4.99 0.43 -4.53
N ALA A 17 5.29 1.12 -3.44
CA ALA A 17 5.17 0.58 -2.08
C ALA A 17 3.74 0.09 -1.75
N ILE A 18 2.71 0.82 -2.18
CA ILE A 18 1.30 0.43 -2.01
C ILE A 18 1.00 -0.84 -2.81
N THR A 19 1.49 -0.95 -4.04
CA THR A 19 1.32 -2.13 -4.88
C THR A 19 2.03 -3.35 -4.28
N ILE A 20 3.23 -3.17 -3.73
CA ILE A 20 3.96 -4.24 -3.02
C ILE A 20 3.17 -4.74 -1.82
N ASN A 21 2.51 -3.85 -1.06
CA ASN A 21 1.63 -4.28 0.05
C ASN A 21 0.50 -5.21 -0.43
N LEU A 22 -0.08 -4.96 -1.60
CA LEU A 22 -1.08 -5.88 -2.16
C LEU A 22 -0.49 -7.26 -2.44
N ILE A 23 0.67 -7.33 -3.09
CA ILE A 23 1.31 -8.60 -3.45
C ILE A 23 1.64 -9.40 -2.18
N ILE A 24 2.23 -8.76 -1.18
CA ILE A 24 2.53 -9.39 0.12
C ILE A 24 1.24 -9.82 0.81
N GLY A 25 0.18 -9.02 0.74
CA GLY A 25 -1.11 -9.35 1.32
C GLY A 25 -1.72 -10.62 0.70
N LEU A 26 -1.76 -10.69 -0.63
CA LEU A 26 -2.22 -11.87 -1.37
C LEU A 26 -1.39 -13.11 -1.07
N TYR A 27 -0.06 -12.96 -0.99
CA TYR A 27 0.83 -14.06 -0.65
C TYR A 27 0.57 -14.61 0.77
N ASN A 28 0.32 -13.73 1.75
CA ASN A 28 -0.03 -14.15 3.10
C ASN A 28 -1.39 -14.85 3.18
N ILE A 29 -2.38 -14.42 2.38
CA ILE A 29 -3.66 -15.14 2.27
C ILE A 29 -3.47 -16.51 1.62
N PHE A 30 -2.62 -16.62 0.59
CA PHE A 30 -2.26 -17.91 0.00
C PHE A 30 -1.60 -18.84 1.02
N LEU A 31 -0.65 -18.32 1.80
CA LEU A 31 -0.01 -19.04 2.91
C LEU A 31 -0.99 -19.46 4.00
N PHE A 32 -1.98 -18.62 4.33
CA PHE A 32 -3.07 -19.01 5.23
C PHE A 32 -3.86 -20.20 4.69
N SER A 33 -4.13 -20.24 3.38
CA SER A 33 -4.81 -21.38 2.77
C SER A 33 -3.98 -22.68 2.84
N TYR A 34 -2.65 -22.58 2.90
CA TYR A 34 -1.75 -23.73 2.97
C TYR A 34 -1.50 -24.21 4.41
N GLU A 35 -1.16 -23.30 5.33
CA GLU A 35 -0.76 -23.64 6.69
C GLU A 35 -1.88 -23.47 7.74
N LYS A 36 -3.05 -22.94 7.35
CA LYS A 36 -4.19 -22.59 8.24
C LYS A 36 -3.82 -21.65 9.40
N SER A 37 -2.69 -20.95 9.31
CA SER A 37 -2.24 -20.02 10.33
C SER A 37 -3.05 -18.72 10.30
N PHE A 38 -3.91 -18.53 11.30
CA PHE A 38 -4.77 -17.33 11.41
C PHE A 38 -3.97 -16.02 11.47
N PHE A 39 -2.70 -16.09 11.89
CA PHE A 39 -1.78 -14.94 11.84
C PHE A 39 -1.54 -14.46 10.41
N ASN A 40 -1.32 -15.39 9.47
CA ASN A 40 -1.12 -15.07 8.05
C ASN A 40 -2.39 -14.44 7.44
N PHE A 41 -3.57 -14.87 7.90
CA PHE A 41 -4.84 -14.26 7.49
C PHE A 41 -4.98 -12.81 7.94
N ILE A 42 -4.65 -12.52 9.21
CA ILE A 42 -4.70 -11.16 9.77
C ILE A 42 -3.71 -10.25 9.05
N ILE A 43 -2.45 -10.67 8.92
CA ILE A 43 -1.41 -9.89 8.24
C ILE A 43 -1.75 -9.68 6.77
N GLY A 44 -2.21 -10.72 6.08
CA GLY A 44 -2.65 -10.61 4.70
C GLY A 44 -3.79 -9.61 4.52
N SER A 45 -4.79 -9.66 5.40
CA SER A 45 -5.94 -8.75 5.39
C SER A 45 -5.54 -7.29 5.68
N LEU A 46 -4.61 -7.06 6.62
CA LEU A 46 -4.09 -5.72 6.90
C LEU A 46 -3.35 -5.14 5.69
N ASN A 47 -2.50 -5.92 5.04
CA ASN A 47 -1.75 -5.50 3.86
C ASN A 47 -2.65 -5.20 2.66
N ILE A 48 -3.68 -6.02 2.44
CA ILE A 48 -4.73 -5.75 1.43
C ILE A 48 -5.51 -4.49 1.81
N GLY A 49 -5.84 -4.30 3.09
CA GLY A 49 -6.50 -3.10 3.60
C GLY A 49 -5.71 -1.82 3.31
N VAL A 50 -4.41 -1.80 3.62
CA VAL A 50 -3.50 -0.69 3.27
C VAL A 50 -3.57 -0.42 1.77
N TRP A 51 -3.52 -1.45 0.92
CA TRP A 51 -3.68 -1.23 -0.51
C TRP A 51 -5.05 -0.63 -0.86
N VAL A 52 -6.17 -1.16 -0.36
CA VAL A 52 -7.52 -0.65 -0.67
C VAL A 52 -7.68 0.82 -0.29
N PHE A 53 -7.22 1.23 0.91
CA PHE A 53 -7.36 2.62 1.36
C PHE A 53 -6.44 3.58 0.60
N PHE A 54 -5.27 3.13 0.17
CA PHE A 54 -4.25 4.00 -0.42
C PHE A 54 -4.10 3.88 -1.95
N ARG A 55 -4.72 2.89 -2.62
CA ARG A 55 -4.59 2.63 -4.08
C ARG A 55 -4.96 3.82 -4.95
N ASP A 56 -6.01 4.54 -4.57
CA ASP A 56 -6.53 5.65 -5.36
C ASP A 56 -5.68 6.92 -5.17
N MET A 57 -4.74 6.91 -4.22
CA MET A 57 -3.89 8.04 -3.81
C MET A 57 -4.64 9.34 -3.49
N LYS A 58 -5.97 9.35 -3.54
CA LYS A 58 -6.84 10.49 -3.20
C LYS A 58 -6.67 10.85 -1.73
N LEU A 59 -6.64 9.84 -0.86
CA LEU A 59 -6.34 9.98 0.56
C LEU A 59 -4.95 10.57 0.80
N ILE A 60 -3.94 10.10 0.08
CA ILE A 60 -2.56 10.61 0.19
C ILE A 60 -2.51 12.07 -0.26
N LYS A 61 -3.14 12.41 -1.38
CA LYS A 61 -3.23 13.80 -1.85
C LYS A 61 -3.95 14.69 -0.84
N ALA A 62 -4.98 14.18 -0.15
CA ALA A 62 -5.68 14.91 0.90
C ALA A 62 -4.80 15.11 2.15
N ILE A 63 -4.04 14.09 2.57
CA ILE A 63 -3.10 14.16 3.69
C ILE A 63 -1.97 15.17 3.38
N VAL A 64 -1.34 15.05 2.21
CA VAL A 64 -0.26 15.95 1.77
C VAL A 64 -0.75 17.37 1.54
N LYS A 65 -2.00 17.57 1.09
CA LYS A 65 -2.59 18.91 0.94
C LYS A 65 -2.86 19.57 2.28
N LYS A 66 -3.16 18.80 3.33
CA LYS A 66 -3.45 19.35 4.66
C LYS A 66 -2.20 19.83 5.40
N ASP A 67 -1.02 19.35 5.02
CA ASP A 67 0.27 19.73 5.60
C ASP A 67 0.90 20.96 4.91
N ARG A 68 0.24 21.55 3.90
CA ARG A 68 0.67 22.76 3.18
C ARG A 68 -0.23 23.96 3.46
#